data_AF-A0A519SA79-F1
#
_entry.id   AF-A0A519SA79-F1
#
_cell.length_a   1.000
_cell.length_b   1.000
_cell.length_c   1.000
_cell.angle_alpha   90.00
_cell.angle_beta   90.00
_cell.angle_gamma   90.00
#
_symmetry.space_group_name_H-M   'P 1'
#
loop_
_entity.id
_entity.type
_entity.pdbx_description
1 polymer ?
#
loop_
_entity_poly.entity_id
_entity_poly.type
_entity_poly.pdbx_seq_one_letter_code
_entity_poly.pdbx_strand_id
1 'polypeptide(L)'
;MKLLFTLLSWLALSLGAWAQTPTYDPAARYSVAQMQADLTYVRGALQEAHPALYWYTPKDSLDRAFAQAAAALTHPMAEPEYWKILQTVVARVHCGHTRVQPSAAYRAWFRRQPHPYLPFPVAVRQN
;
A
#
# COMPACT_ATOMS: atom_id res chain seq x y z
N MET A 1 -39.55 37.76 4.28
CA MET A 1 -39.12 36.69 3.35
C MET A 1 -37.62 36.73 3.05
N LYS A 2 -36.99 37.89 2.77
CA LYS A 2 -35.53 37.98 2.51
C LYS A 2 -34.64 37.54 3.68
N LEU A 3 -34.99 37.87 4.93
CA LEU A 3 -34.26 37.45 6.14
C LEU A 3 -34.26 35.94 6.39
N LEU A 4 -35.34 35.24 6.02
CA LEU A 4 -35.44 33.78 6.16
C LEU A 4 -34.56 33.07 5.14
N PHE A 5 -34.48 33.60 3.91
CA PHE A 5 -33.58 33.10 2.87
C PHE A 5 -32.11 33.32 3.21
N THR A 6 -31.74 34.45 3.81
CA THR A 6 -30.34 34.72 4.23
C THR A 6 -29.90 33.82 5.39
N LEU A 7 -30.79 33.52 6.34
CA LEU A 7 -30.52 32.57 7.43
C LEU A 7 -30.37 31.13 6.93
N LEU A 8 -31.20 30.71 5.97
CA LEU A 8 -31.11 29.38 5.36
C LEU A 8 -29.80 29.21 4.55
N SER A 9 -29.32 30.29 3.94
CA SER A 9 -28.05 30.33 3.20
C SER A 9 -26.83 30.18 4.12
N TRP A 10 -26.87 30.79 5.31
CA TRP A 10 -25.82 30.65 6.33
C TRP A 10 -25.81 29.26 6.99
N LEU A 11 -26.98 28.64 7.16
CA LEU A 11 -27.08 27.28 7.69
C LEU A 11 -26.58 26.22 6.69
N ALA A 12 -26.72 26.45 5.38
CA ALA A 12 -26.19 25.58 4.36
C ALA A 12 -24.64 25.63 4.26
N LEU A 13 -24.02 26.74 4.64
CA LEU A 13 -22.55 26.87 4.66
C LEU A 13 -21.87 26.23 5.88
N SER A 14 -22.60 25.96 6.97
CA SER A 14 -22.04 25.28 8.16
C SER A 14 -22.10 23.75 8.09
N LEU A 15 -22.76 23.19 7.08
CA LEU A 15 -22.84 21.74 6.81
C LEU A 15 -21.73 21.23 5.87
N GLY A 16 -20.62 21.98 5.76
CA GLY A 16 -19.43 21.49 5.06
C GLY A 16 -18.95 20.19 5.70
N ALA A 17 -19.22 19.06 5.05
CA ALA A 17 -18.77 17.76 5.48
C ALA A 17 -17.24 17.77 5.54
N TRP A 18 -16.68 17.80 6.75
CA TRP A 18 -15.28 17.48 6.94
C TRP A 18 -15.09 16.03 6.52
N ALA A 19 -14.56 15.82 5.31
CA ALA A 19 -14.14 14.51 4.88
C ALA A 19 -13.09 14.02 5.88
N GLN A 20 -13.49 13.10 6.76
CA GLN A 20 -12.57 12.52 7.72
C GLN A 20 -11.58 11.68 6.92
N THR A 21 -10.29 12.01 7.01
CA THR A 21 -9.26 11.12 6.47
C THR A 21 -9.42 9.76 7.15
N PRO A 22 -9.56 8.65 6.39
CA PRO A 22 -9.74 7.33 6.97
C PRO A 22 -8.63 7.08 7.99
N THR A 23 -9.02 6.87 9.24
CA THR A 23 -8.10 6.46 10.29
C THR A 23 -7.73 5.00 10.06
N TYR A 24 -6.43 4.71 10.03
CA TYR A 24 -5.96 3.33 9.92
C TYR A 24 -6.37 2.54 11.16
N ASP A 25 -6.95 1.36 10.95
CA ASP A 25 -7.27 0.40 11.99
C ASP A 25 -6.21 -0.73 12.01
N PRO A 26 -5.35 -0.82 13.03
CA PRO A 26 -4.37 -1.90 13.17
C PRO A 26 -4.98 -3.29 13.37
N ALA A 27 -6.24 -3.37 13.78
CA ALA A 27 -6.97 -4.64 13.91
C ALA A 27 -7.57 -5.11 12.58
N ALA A 28 -7.63 -4.24 11.56
CA ALA A 28 -8.12 -4.62 10.25
C ALA A 28 -7.29 -5.77 9.65
N ARG A 29 -7.98 -6.70 9.01
CA ARG A 29 -7.40 -7.83 8.28
C ARG A 29 -8.02 -7.90 6.89
N TYR A 30 -7.19 -8.19 5.90
CA TYR A 30 -7.61 -8.36 4.52
C TYR A 30 -7.77 -9.83 4.21
N SER A 31 -8.87 -10.19 3.56
CA SER A 31 -9.12 -11.57 3.15
C SER A 31 -8.08 -12.05 2.12
N VAL A 32 -7.90 -13.37 2.05
CA VAL A 32 -7.04 -14.00 1.04
C VAL A 32 -7.42 -13.55 -0.39
N ALA A 33 -8.71 -13.45 -0.70
CA ALA A 33 -9.19 -13.03 -2.00
C ALA A 33 -8.78 -11.59 -2.35
N GLN A 34 -8.89 -10.65 -1.40
CA GLN A 34 -8.43 -9.27 -1.60
C GLN A 34 -6.92 -9.23 -1.85
N MET A 35 -6.14 -9.95 -1.04
CA MET A 35 -4.68 -10.02 -1.19
C MET A 35 -4.25 -10.69 -2.51
N GLN A 36 -5.00 -11.68 -2.99
CA GLN A 36 -4.74 -12.30 -4.30
C GLN A 36 -5.06 -11.35 -5.46
N ALA A 37 -6.13 -10.56 -5.34
CA ALA A 37 -6.49 -9.55 -6.33
C ALA A 37 -5.40 -8.47 -6.43
N ASP A 38 -4.94 -7.96 -5.29
CA ASP A 38 -3.87 -6.96 -5.23
C ASP A 38 -2.54 -7.51 -5.77
N LEU A 39 -2.19 -8.77 -5.46
CA LEU A 39 -0.98 -9.41 -5.98
C LEU A 39 -1.04 -9.55 -7.50
N THR A 40 -2.21 -9.90 -8.04
CA THR A 40 -2.47 -9.99 -9.48
C THR A 40 -2.33 -8.62 -10.15
N TYR A 41 -2.89 -7.57 -9.54
CA TYR A 41 -2.77 -6.21 -10.02
C TYR A 41 -1.30 -5.76 -10.07
N VAL A 42 -0.53 -5.98 -9.00
CA VAL A 42 0.91 -5.63 -8.96
C VAL A 42 1.68 -6.33 -10.06
N ARG A 43 1.42 -7.62 -10.29
CA ARG A 43 2.08 -8.37 -11.38
C ARG A 43 1.78 -7.76 -12.75
N GLY A 44 0.51 -7.45 -13.01
CA GLY A 44 0.08 -6.82 -14.26
C GLY A 44 0.72 -5.45 -14.46
N ALA A 45 0.69 -4.59 -13.44
CA ALA A 45 1.27 -3.26 -13.49
C ALA A 45 2.79 -3.28 -13.78
N LEU A 46 3.52 -4.25 -13.21
CA LEU A 46 4.94 -4.42 -13.52
C LEU A 46 5.16 -4.86 -14.97
N GLN A 47 4.37 -5.82 -15.46
CA GLN A 47 4.49 -6.31 -16.83
C GLN A 47 4.15 -5.25 -17.87
N GLU A 48 3.21 -4.37 -17.56
CA GLU A 48 2.77 -3.29 -18.44
C GLU A 48 3.74 -2.10 -18.44
N ALA A 49 4.20 -1.66 -17.26
CA ALA A 49 4.85 -0.36 -17.11
C ALA A 49 6.36 -0.41 -16.80
N HIS A 50 6.93 -1.56 -16.39
CA HIS A 50 8.33 -1.61 -15.97
C HIS A 50 9.28 -1.81 -17.17
N PRO A 51 10.14 -0.84 -17.53
CA PRO A 51 10.90 -0.85 -18.80
C PRO A 51 11.98 -1.95 -18.88
N ALA A 52 12.42 -2.47 -17.73
CA ALA A 52 13.51 -3.42 -17.62
C ALA A 52 13.15 -4.64 -16.75
N LEU A 53 11.88 -5.08 -16.77
CA LEU A 53 11.34 -6.05 -15.80
C LEU A 53 12.18 -7.33 -15.68
N TYR A 54 12.76 -7.80 -16.79
CA TYR A 54 13.46 -9.08 -16.86
C TYR A 54 14.99 -8.97 -17.02
N TRP A 55 15.59 -7.79 -16.79
CA TRP A 55 17.04 -7.62 -16.95
C TRP A 55 17.87 -8.43 -15.93
N TYR A 56 17.42 -8.44 -14.68
CA TYR A 56 18.16 -9.08 -13.58
C TYR A 56 17.54 -10.39 -13.11
N THR A 57 16.22 -10.55 -13.30
CA THR A 57 15.51 -11.79 -13.00
C THR A 57 14.81 -12.29 -14.25
N PRO A 58 15.19 -13.46 -14.77
CA PRO A 58 14.49 -14.07 -15.90
C PRO A 58 13.00 -14.28 -15.63
N LYS A 59 12.18 -14.22 -16.69
CA LYS A 59 10.72 -14.28 -16.59
C LYS A 59 10.21 -15.48 -15.79
N ASP A 60 10.77 -16.67 -16.04
CA ASP A 60 10.39 -17.90 -15.34
C ASP A 60 10.66 -17.82 -13.82
N SER A 61 11.77 -17.19 -13.44
CA SER A 61 12.17 -16.97 -12.05
C SER A 61 11.27 -15.95 -11.36
N LEU A 62 10.89 -14.88 -12.06
CA LEU A 62 9.94 -13.90 -11.53
C LEU A 62 8.54 -14.50 -11.41
N ASP A 63 8.09 -15.27 -12.40
CA ASP A 63 6.81 -15.98 -12.37
C ASP A 63 6.74 -16.97 -11.20
N ARG A 64 7.82 -17.73 -10.95
CA ARG A 64 7.94 -18.59 -9.77
C ARG A 64 7.84 -17.80 -8.46
N ALA A 65 8.48 -16.63 -8.37
CA ALA A 65 8.41 -15.79 -7.18
C ALA A 65 6.97 -15.29 -6.92
N PHE A 66 6.23 -14.90 -7.96
CA PHE A 66 4.81 -14.55 -7.83
C PHE A 66 3.94 -15.74 -7.44
N ALA A 67 4.21 -16.93 -7.97
CA ALA A 67 3.49 -18.15 -7.59
C ALA A 67 3.74 -18.52 -6.11
N GLN A 68 4.98 -18.40 -5.63
CA GLN A 68 5.33 -18.60 -4.23
C GLN A 68 4.65 -17.58 -3.31
N ALA A 69 4.62 -16.30 -3.72
CA ALA A 69 3.91 -15.27 -2.98
C ALA A 69 2.41 -15.58 -2.90
N ALA A 70 1.78 -16.00 -3.99
CA ALA A 70 0.37 -16.39 -4.01
C ALA A 70 0.08 -17.59 -3.11
N ALA A 71 0.95 -18.60 -3.11
CA ALA A 71 0.81 -19.79 -2.27
C ALA A 71 0.96 -19.48 -0.77
N ALA A 72 1.66 -18.41 -0.41
CA ALA A 72 1.80 -17.96 0.98
C ALA A 72 0.53 -17.28 1.53
N LEU A 73 -0.39 -16.82 0.66
CA LEU A 73 -1.64 -16.15 1.04
C LEU A 73 -2.67 -17.18 1.52
N THR A 74 -2.49 -17.70 2.72
CA THR A 74 -3.28 -18.82 3.27
C THR A 74 -4.32 -18.40 4.31
N HIS A 75 -4.23 -17.18 4.84
CA HIS A 75 -5.10 -16.65 5.89
C HIS A 75 -5.21 -15.13 5.78
N PRO A 76 -6.23 -14.50 6.41
CA PRO A 76 -6.33 -13.06 6.46
C PRO A 76 -5.15 -12.42 7.21
N MET A 77 -4.59 -11.34 6.66
CA MET A 77 -3.40 -10.67 7.23
C MET A 77 -3.65 -9.17 7.43
N ALA A 78 -2.90 -8.57 8.35
CA ALA A 78 -2.84 -7.12 8.46
C ALA A 78 -2.02 -6.50 7.32
N GLU A 79 -2.26 -5.22 7.04
CA GLU A 79 -1.52 -4.48 6.00
C GLU A 79 0.01 -4.65 6.06
N PRO A 80 0.72 -4.50 7.21
CA PRO A 80 2.18 -4.63 7.24
C PRO A 80 2.68 -6.05 6.92
N GLU A 81 1.93 -7.09 7.28
CA GLU A 81 2.27 -8.48 7.00
C GLU A 81 2.20 -8.75 5.49
N TYR A 82 1.10 -8.34 4.86
CA TYR A 82 0.92 -8.47 3.42
C TYR A 82 1.89 -7.58 2.62
N TRP A 83 2.12 -6.34 3.08
CA TRP A 83 3.08 -5.43 2.46
C TRP A 83 4.50 -6.01 2.41
N LYS A 84 4.92 -6.76 3.44
CA LYS A 84 6.21 -7.46 3.45
C LYS A 84 6.29 -8.51 2.34
N ILE A 85 5.22 -9.25 2.07
CA ILE A 85 5.15 -10.23 0.97
C ILE A 85 5.28 -9.51 -0.38
N LEU A 86 4.51 -8.43 -0.58
CA LEU A 86 4.58 -7.63 -1.81
C LEU A 86 5.98 -7.05 -2.04
N GLN A 87 6.61 -6.49 -1.01
CA GLN A 87 7.98 -6.00 -1.13
C GLN A 87 8.96 -7.11 -1.50
N THR A 88 8.82 -8.29 -0.91
CA THR A 88 9.73 -9.42 -1.15
C THR A 88 9.66 -9.87 -2.61
N VAL A 89 8.46 -9.96 -3.19
CA VAL A 89 8.31 -10.35 -4.60
C VAL A 89 8.77 -9.23 -5.55
N VAL A 90 8.46 -7.96 -5.25
CA VAL A 90 8.89 -6.82 -6.09
C VAL A 90 10.40 -6.62 -6.05
N ALA A 91 11.06 -6.92 -4.92
CA ALA A 91 12.53 -6.88 -4.82
C ALA A 91 13.21 -7.83 -5.80
N ARG A 92 12.54 -8.89 -6.27
CA ARG A 92 13.07 -9.80 -7.30
C ARG A 92 13.23 -9.11 -8.65
N VAL A 93 12.68 -7.92 -8.87
CA VAL A 93 12.98 -7.12 -10.07
C VAL A 93 14.39 -6.52 -10.02
N HIS A 94 15.01 -6.43 -8.84
CA HIS A 94 16.33 -5.82 -8.60
C HIS A 94 16.41 -4.36 -9.11
N CYS A 95 15.36 -3.57 -8.89
CA CYS A 95 15.32 -2.15 -9.22
C CYS A 95 14.99 -1.31 -7.98
N GLY A 96 15.92 -0.45 -7.55
CA GLY A 96 15.73 0.42 -6.37
C GLY A 96 14.65 1.50 -6.53
N HIS A 97 14.20 1.76 -7.77
CA HIS A 97 13.11 2.70 -8.06
C HIS A 97 11.73 2.03 -8.09
N THR A 98 11.68 0.70 -8.04
CA THR A 98 10.45 -0.08 -8.11
C THR A 98 10.09 -0.57 -6.71
N ARG A 99 9.11 0.10 -6.09
CA ARG A 99 8.69 -0.18 -4.71
C ARG A 99 7.19 -0.16 -4.56
N VAL A 100 6.67 -1.02 -3.70
CA VAL A 100 5.28 -0.96 -3.21
C VAL A 100 5.24 -0.12 -1.92
N GLN A 101 4.26 0.77 -1.84
CA GLN A 101 4.04 1.60 -0.65
C GLN A 101 2.85 1.05 0.15
N PRO A 102 2.87 1.14 1.49
CA PRO A 102 1.67 0.96 2.28
C PRO A 102 0.63 2.04 1.95
N SER A 103 -0.60 1.80 2.37
CA SER A 103 -1.71 2.74 2.27
C SER A 103 -1.36 4.09 2.90
N ALA A 104 -1.97 5.15 2.38
CA ALA A 104 -1.77 6.49 2.94
C ALA A 104 -2.18 6.55 4.43
N ALA A 105 -3.25 5.82 4.79
CA ALA A 105 -3.72 5.69 6.16
C ALA A 105 -2.67 5.01 7.06
N TYR A 106 -2.12 3.85 6.65
CA TYR A 106 -1.06 3.18 7.40
C TYR A 106 0.15 4.08 7.59
N ARG A 107 0.63 4.73 6.52
CA ARG A 107 1.79 5.64 6.64
C ARG A 107 1.52 6.80 7.60
N ALA A 108 0.31 7.36 7.58
CA ALA A 108 -0.07 8.45 8.48
C ALA A 108 -0.15 8.00 9.94
N TRP A 109 -0.70 6.81 10.18
CA TRP A 109 -0.74 6.19 11.50
C TRP A 109 0.65 5.81 12.01
N PHE A 110 1.44 5.13 11.17
CA PHE A 110 2.80 4.68 11.51
C PHE A 110 3.68 5.85 11.92
N ARG A 111 3.64 7.00 11.23
CA ARG A 111 4.42 8.20 11.62
C ARG A 111 4.14 8.73 13.03
N ARG A 112 2.98 8.41 13.62
CA ARG A 112 2.60 8.85 14.97
C ARG A 112 3.00 7.85 16.06
N GLN A 113 3.45 6.66 15.68
CA GLN A 113 3.91 5.64 16.62
C GLN A 113 5.33 5.98 17.11
N PRO A 114 5.69 5.60 18.35
CA PRO A 114 7.06 5.72 18.83
C PRO A 114 7.97 4.75 18.06
N HIS A 115 9.05 5.27 17.46
CA HIS A 115 10.03 4.46 16.74
C HIS A 115 11.40 4.55 17.40
N PRO A 116 12.12 3.43 17.55
CA PRO A 116 13.55 3.49 17.85
C PRO A 116 14.28 4.07 16.64
N TYR A 117 14.73 5.31 16.74
CA TYR A 117 15.60 5.90 15.73
C TYR A 117 17.03 5.46 15.99
N LEU A 118 17.66 4.88 14.98
CA LEU A 118 19.11 4.73 14.97
C LEU A 118 19.74 6.13 14.83
N PRO A 119 20.91 6.39 15.43
CA PRO A 119 21.55 7.71 15.38
C PRO A 119 22.10 8.08 13.98
N PHE A 120 21.90 7.21 12.98
CA PHE A 120 22.29 7.42 11.59
C PHE A 120 21.32 6.71 10.64
N PRO A 121 21.15 7.21 9.40
CA PRO A 121 20.34 6.54 8.39
C PRO A 121 20.97 5.19 8.01
N VAL A 122 20.17 4.12 8.08
CA VAL A 122 20.58 2.79 7.62
C VAL A 122 19.86 2.49 6.31
N ALA A 123 20.63 2.18 5.27
CA ALA A 123 20.12 1.65 4.02
C ALA A 123 20.63 0.21 3.84
N VAL A 124 19.71 -0.73 3.63
CA VAL A 124 20.08 -2.10 3.26
C VAL A 124 20.39 -2.11 1.76
N ARG A 125 21.64 -2.35 1.41
CA ARG A 125 22.06 -2.52 0.02
C ARG A 125 21.91 -4.00 -0.34
N GLN A 126 20.97 -4.33 -1.23
CA GLN A 126 20.95 -5.64 -1.87
C GLN A 126 22.02 -5.62 -2.97
N ASN A 127 23.08 -6.41 -2.79
CA ASN A 127 24.06 -6.72 -3.86
C ASN A 127 23.47 -7.78 -4.79
#